data_AF-A0A3C0SLW2-F1
#
_entry.id   AF-A0A3C0SLW2-F1
#
_cell.length_a   1.000
_cell.length_b   1.000
_cell.length_c   1.000
_cell.angle_alpha   90.00
_cell.angle_beta   90.00
_cell.angle_gamma   90.00
#
_symmetry.space_group_name_H-M   'P 1'
#
loop_
_entity.id
_entity.type
_entity.pdbx_description
1 polymer ?
#
loop_
_entity_poly.entity_id
_entity_poly.type
_entity_poly.pdbx_seq_one_letter_code
_entity_poly.pdbx_strand_id
1 'polypeptide(L)'
;MINVIWFGILFIGIAFGLLTGDGEILSKTIVSTTSDTVKLIIELLGMMCLWCGVMKIAERSGLTDKLARLLKPVLKRIFKEAGKDDKALGAIVMNLTANMFGLSNAATPFGIKAMEEMDRINGHKDVASND
;
A
#
# COMPACT_ATOMS: atom_id res chain seq x y z
N MET A 1 3.84 -15.28 11.08
CA MET A 1 3.00 -16.19 10.26
C MET A 1 3.31 -16.08 8.77
N ILE A 2 3.32 -14.89 8.16
CA ILE A 2 3.50 -14.74 6.71
C ILE A 2 4.87 -15.23 6.18
N ASN A 3 5.95 -15.05 6.94
CA ASN A 3 7.29 -15.52 6.54
C ASN A 3 7.35 -17.06 6.38
N VAL A 4 6.59 -17.79 7.20
CA VAL A 4 6.52 -19.26 7.13
C VAL A 4 5.75 -19.70 5.89
N ILE A 5 4.68 -18.99 5.54
CA ILE A 5 3.89 -19.24 4.33
C ILE A 5 4.73 -19.01 3.08
N TRP A 6 5.43 -17.87 3.00
CA TRP A 6 6.33 -17.56 1.89
C TRP A 6 7.44 -18.59 1.71
N PHE A 7 8.08 -18.96 2.81
CA PHE A 7 9.10 -20.00 2.79
C PHE A 7 8.54 -21.33 2.29
N GLY A 8 7.36 -21.74 2.77
CA GLY A 8 6.70 -22.97 2.33
C GLY A 8 6.42 -23.00 0.82
N ILE A 9 5.87 -21.90 0.27
CA ILE A 9 5.57 -21.79 -1.17
C ILE A 9 6.86 -21.89 -1.99
N LEU A 10 7.90 -21.14 -1.62
CA LEU A 10 9.18 -21.15 -2.32
C LEU A 10 9.85 -22.52 -2.26
N PHE A 11 9.88 -23.14 -1.09
CA PHE A 11 10.51 -24.43 -0.88
C PHE A 11 9.82 -25.53 -1.68
N ILE A 12 8.48 -25.59 -1.64
CA ILE A 12 7.70 -26.58 -2.40
C ILE A 12 7.89 -26.37 -3.90
N GLY A 13 7.87 -25.13 -4.39
CA GLY A 13 8.07 -24.82 -5.80
C GLY A 13 9.44 -25.24 -6.32
N ILE A 14 10.50 -24.96 -5.57
CA ILE A 14 11.87 -25.37 -5.91
C ILE A 14 12.00 -26.90 -5.86
N ALA A 15 11.50 -27.54 -4.79
CA ALA A 15 11.56 -28.98 -4.65
C ALA A 15 10.81 -29.69 -5.78
N PHE A 16 9.63 -29.20 -6.16
CA PHE A 16 8.86 -29.73 -7.28
C PHE A 16 9.64 -29.61 -8.59
N GLY A 17 10.16 -28.42 -8.92
CA GLY A 17 10.93 -28.21 -10.15
C GLY A 17 12.21 -29.05 -10.25
N LEU A 18 12.87 -29.33 -9.13
CA LEU A 18 14.02 -30.24 -9.09
C LEU A 18 13.61 -31.71 -9.30
N LEU A 19 12.46 -32.13 -8.74
CA LEU A 19 11.98 -33.51 -8.85
C LEU A 19 11.41 -33.84 -10.24
N THR A 20 10.83 -32.88 -10.97
CA THR A 20 10.37 -33.08 -12.36
C THR A 20 11.49 -33.08 -13.40
N GLY A 21 12.72 -32.70 -13.01
CA GLY A 21 13.85 -32.57 -13.94
C GLY A 21 13.95 -31.20 -14.65
N ASP A 22 13.08 -30.24 -14.30
CA ASP A 22 13.03 -28.90 -14.87
C ASP A 22 14.03 -27.91 -14.23
N GLY A 23 15.15 -28.41 -13.69
CA GLY A 23 16.15 -27.59 -12.99
C GLY A 23 16.77 -26.49 -13.86
N GLU A 24 16.87 -26.72 -15.18
CA GLU A 24 17.33 -25.71 -16.14
C GLU A 24 16.32 -24.55 -16.27
N ILE A 25 15.02 -24.87 -16.32
CA ILE A 25 13.95 -23.86 -16.34
C ILE A 25 14.00 -23.04 -15.06
N LEU A 26 14.15 -23.69 -13.90
CA LEU A 26 14.26 -23.00 -12.61
C LEU A 26 15.43 -22.00 -12.59
N SER A 27 16.63 -22.44 -13.02
CA SER A 27 17.81 -21.58 -13.10
C SER A 27 17.59 -20.40 -14.04
N LYS A 28 17.04 -20.66 -15.23
CA LYS A 28 16.74 -19.63 -16.23
C LYS A 28 15.72 -18.61 -15.72
N THR A 29 14.67 -19.05 -15.04
CA THR A 29 13.65 -18.17 -14.45
C THR A 29 14.25 -17.26 -13.38
N ILE A 30 15.08 -17.79 -12.47
CA ILE A 30 15.72 -16.98 -11.42
C ILE A 30 16.56 -15.85 -12.05
N VAL A 31 17.34 -16.16 -13.08
CA VAL A 31 18.17 -15.18 -13.78
C VAL A 31 17.32 -14.18 -14.56
N SER A 32 16.32 -14.64 -15.33
CA SER A 32 15.47 -13.75 -16.15
C SER A 32 14.65 -12.78 -15.28
N THR A 33 14.11 -13.26 -14.16
CA THR A 33 13.35 -12.43 -13.21
C THR A 33 14.18 -11.29 -12.64
N THR A 34 15.50 -11.43 -12.54
CA THR A 34 16.37 -10.32 -12.10
C THR A 34 16.29 -9.14 -13.06
N SER A 35 16.37 -9.40 -14.37
CA SER A 35 16.25 -8.36 -15.40
C SER A 35 14.83 -7.78 -15.45
N ASP A 36 13.81 -8.64 -15.38
CA ASP A 36 12.40 -8.20 -15.40
C ASP A 36 12.08 -7.31 -14.19
N THR A 37 12.62 -7.65 -13.02
CA THR A 37 12.47 -6.85 -11.80
C THR A 37 13.09 -5.47 -11.95
N VAL A 38 14.29 -5.36 -12.52
CA VAL A 38 14.93 -4.05 -12.75
C VAL A 38 14.10 -3.22 -13.72
N LYS A 39 13.62 -3.81 -14.81
CA LYS A 39 12.78 -3.12 -15.79
C LYS A 39 11.48 -2.62 -15.14
N LEU A 40 10.82 -3.48 -14.37
CA LEU A 40 9.63 -3.13 -13.60
C LEU A 40 9.89 -1.96 -12.64
N ILE A 41 10.99 -2.00 -11.88
CA ILE A 41 11.34 -0.93 -10.94
C ILE A 41 11.56 0.40 -11.66
N ILE A 42 12.25 0.40 -12.81
CA ILE A 42 12.49 1.62 -13.60
C ILE A 42 11.18 2.20 -14.13
N GLU A 43 10.30 1.35 -14.68
CA GLU A 43 8.97 1.77 -15.17
C GLU A 43 8.13 2.35 -14.04
N LEU A 44 8.11 1.68 -12.88
CA LEU A 44 7.41 2.14 -11.69
C LEU A 44 7.99 3.45 -11.16
N LEU A 45 9.33 3.61 -11.14
CA LEU A 45 9.98 4.83 -10.66
C LEU A 45 9.56 6.04 -11.48
N GLY A 46 9.62 5.96 -12.82
CA GLY A 46 9.23 7.07 -13.69
C GLY A 46 7.77 7.49 -13.47
N MET A 47 6.88 6.50 -13.39
CA MET A 47 5.46 6.72 -13.10
C MET A 47 5.25 7.33 -11.70
N MET A 48 5.94 6.83 -10.67
CA MET A 48 5.85 7.34 -9.30
C MET A 48 6.39 8.76 -9.18
N CYS A 49 7.50 9.10 -9.84
CA CYS A 49 8.04 10.46 -9.83
C CYS A 49 7.04 11.48 -10.38
N LEU A 50 6.39 11.18 -11.50
CA LEU A 50 5.35 12.03 -12.08
C LEU A 50 4.19 12.22 -11.10
N TRP A 51 3.63 11.11 -10.63
CA TRP A 51 2.45 11.10 -9.78
C TRP A 51 2.69 11.74 -8.41
N CYS A 52 3.81 11.44 -7.75
CA CYS A 52 4.21 12.10 -6.51
C CYS A 52 4.44 13.61 -6.71
N GLY A 53 4.99 14.03 -7.86
CA GLY A 53 5.14 15.44 -8.21
C GLY A 53 3.80 16.16 -8.33
N VAL A 54 2.85 15.59 -9.07
CA VAL A 54 1.47 16.11 -9.21
C VAL A 54 0.79 16.17 -7.84
N MET A 55 0.93 15.14 -7.01
CA MET A 55 0.35 15.12 -5.66
C MET A 55 0.90 16.24 -4.78
N LYS A 56 2.22 16.50 -4.86
CA LYS A 56 2.84 17.58 -4.10
C LYS A 56 2.34 18.96 -4.52
N ILE A 57 1.94 19.13 -5.78
CA ILE A 57 1.26 20.34 -6.27
C ILE A 57 -0.18 20.39 -5.73
N ALA A 58 -0.92 19.28 -5.75
CA ALA A 58 -2.28 19.20 -5.21
C ALA A 58 -2.31 19.50 -3.69
N GLU A 59 -1.32 19.01 -2.95
CA GLU A 59 -1.14 19.28 -1.52
C GLU A 59 -0.82 20.77 -1.28
N ARG A 60 0.18 21.31 -1.98
CA ARG A 60 0.58 22.73 -1.82
C ARG A 60 -0.48 23.73 -2.27
N SER A 61 -1.36 23.34 -3.19
CA SER A 61 -2.50 24.17 -3.62
C SER A 61 -3.71 24.12 -2.68
N GLY A 62 -3.66 23.25 -1.65
CA GLY A 62 -4.78 23.03 -0.73
C GLY A 62 -5.95 22.28 -1.36
N LEU A 63 -5.77 21.66 -2.53
CA LEU A 63 -6.81 20.86 -3.19
C LEU A 63 -7.14 19.62 -2.35
N THR A 64 -6.11 18.98 -1.80
CA THR A 64 -6.26 17.82 -0.90
C THR A 64 -7.05 18.19 0.36
N ASP A 65 -6.81 19.36 0.94
CA ASP A 65 -7.55 19.85 2.12
C ASP A 65 -9.02 20.18 1.82
N LYS A 66 -9.31 20.69 0.62
CA LYS A 66 -10.70 20.93 0.18
C LYS A 66 -11.43 19.60 -0.02
N LEU A 67 -10.79 18.63 -0.68
CA LEU A 67 -11.35 17.30 -0.86
C LEU A 67 -11.53 16.60 0.49
N ALA A 68 -10.59 16.78 1.41
CA ALA A 68 -10.69 16.31 2.78
C ALA A 68 -11.95 16.79 3.48
N ARG A 69 -12.21 18.10 3.43
CA ARG A 69 -13.40 18.70 4.04
C ARG A 69 -14.69 18.21 3.38
N LEU A 70 -14.68 17.98 2.06
CA LEU A 70 -15.82 17.45 1.32
C LEU A 70 -16.14 16.00 1.70
N LEU A 71 -15.12 15.17 1.88
CA LEU A 71 -15.27 13.75 2.23
C LEU A 71 -15.49 13.53 3.73
N LYS A 72 -15.07 14.49 4.58
CA LYS A 72 -15.23 14.47 6.05
C LYS A 72 -16.62 14.01 6.54
N PRO A 73 -17.76 14.53 6.05
CA PRO A 73 -19.08 14.11 6.53
C PRO A 73 -19.42 12.65 6.21
N VAL A 74 -18.97 12.13 5.07
CA VAL A 74 -19.18 10.72 4.68
C VAL A 74 -18.29 9.81 5.52
N LEU A 75 -17.01 10.16 5.62
CA LEU A 75 -16.03 9.37 6.36
C LEU A 75 -16.31 9.35 7.87
N LYS A 76 -16.85 10.42 8.45
CA LYS A 76 -17.34 10.43 9.85
C LYS A 76 -18.48 9.46 10.13
N ARG A 77 -19.25 9.07 9.12
CA ARG A 77 -20.32 8.06 9.27
C ARG A 77 -19.78 6.64 9.10
N ILE A 78 -18.82 6.46 8.20
CA ILE A 78 -18.19 5.16 7.95
C ILE A 78 -17.30 4.79 9.14
N PHE A 79 -16.37 5.66 9.47
CA PHE A 79 -15.42 5.50 10.56
C PHE A 79 -15.92 6.26 11.80
N LYS A 80 -16.44 5.55 12.80
CA LYS A 80 -17.17 6.17 13.92
C LYS A 80 -16.22 6.75 14.97
N GLU A 81 -15.28 5.95 15.47
CA GLU A 81 -14.29 6.39 16.46
C GLU A 81 -13.16 7.16 15.78
N ALA A 82 -12.62 6.64 14.68
CA ALA A 82 -11.59 7.31 13.88
C ALA A 82 -12.08 8.59 13.21
N GLY A 83 -13.39 8.71 12.92
CA GLY A 83 -13.99 9.94 12.42
C GLY A 83 -14.09 11.08 13.46
N LYS A 84 -13.95 10.78 14.76
CA LYS A 84 -13.93 11.80 15.82
C LYS A 84 -12.54 12.40 16.03
N ASP A 85 -11.48 11.69 15.64
CA ASP A 85 -10.10 12.15 15.73
C ASP A 85 -9.65 12.82 14.42
N ASP A 86 -9.27 14.10 14.49
CA ASP A 86 -8.89 14.87 13.31
C ASP A 86 -7.59 14.36 12.64
N LYS A 87 -6.69 13.68 13.37
CA LYS A 87 -5.45 13.11 12.80
C LYS A 87 -5.73 11.81 12.06
N ALA A 88 -6.48 10.89 12.67
CA ALA A 88 -6.87 9.63 12.05
C ALA A 88 -7.69 9.87 10.79
N LEU A 89 -8.71 10.73 10.89
CA LEU A 89 -9.54 11.10 9.75
C LEU A 89 -8.73 11.79 8.64
N GLY A 90 -7.77 12.65 8.99
CA GLY A 90 -6.85 13.26 8.03
C GLY A 90 -5.99 12.25 7.28
N ALA A 91 -5.44 11.25 7.97
CA ALA A 91 -4.64 10.20 7.35
C ALA A 91 -5.47 9.30 6.41
N ILE A 92 -6.68 8.90 6.83
CA ILE A 92 -7.63 8.12 6.01
C ILE A 92 -7.99 8.87 4.73
N VAL A 93 -8.30 10.17 4.86
CA VAL A 93 -8.60 11.03 3.71
C VAL A 93 -7.42 11.11 2.75
N MET A 94 -6.19 11.27 3.25
CA MET A 94 -5.01 11.35 2.41
C MET A 94 -4.80 10.04 1.63
N ASN A 95 -5.00 8.89 2.27
CA ASN A 95 -4.97 7.60 1.59
C ASN A 95 -6.03 7.48 0.50
N LEU A 96 -7.28 7.86 0.80
CA LEU A 96 -8.39 7.81 -0.15
C LEU A 96 -8.15 8.75 -1.33
N THR A 97 -7.71 9.98 -1.05
CA THR A 97 -7.35 10.98 -2.06
C THR A 97 -6.25 10.45 -2.96
N ALA A 98 -5.19 9.88 -2.38
CA ALA A 98 -4.10 9.28 -3.14
C ALA A 98 -4.58 8.15 -4.07
N ASN A 99 -5.46 7.28 -3.59
CA ASN A 99 -6.09 6.25 -4.42
C ASN A 99 -6.96 6.83 -5.55
N MET A 100 -7.77 7.86 -5.28
CA MET A 100 -8.65 8.49 -6.27
C MET A 100 -7.89 9.16 -7.42
N PHE A 101 -6.71 9.72 -7.14
CA PHE A 101 -5.84 10.34 -8.15
C PHE A 101 -4.94 9.34 -8.89
N GLY A 102 -5.13 8.02 -8.70
CA GLY A 102 -4.34 6.99 -9.37
C GLY A 102 -2.92 6.87 -8.84
N LEU A 103 -2.66 7.39 -7.64
CA LEU A 103 -1.34 7.41 -7.00
C LEU A 103 -1.12 6.15 -6.17
N SER A 104 -1.50 4.95 -6.66
CA SER A 104 -1.58 3.72 -5.84
C SER A 104 -0.30 3.41 -5.04
N ASN A 105 0.87 3.67 -5.62
CA ASN A 105 2.14 3.45 -4.93
C ASN A 105 2.43 4.48 -3.81
N ALA A 106 1.93 5.72 -3.95
CA ALA A 106 2.00 6.74 -2.90
C ALA A 106 0.84 6.60 -1.89
N ALA A 107 -0.27 5.98 -2.27
CA ALA A 107 -1.39 5.71 -1.37
C ALA A 107 -0.99 4.76 -0.25
N THR A 108 -0.09 3.80 -0.52
CA THR A 108 0.37 2.79 0.44
C THR A 108 0.97 3.40 1.73
N PRO A 109 1.98 4.31 1.69
CA PRO A 109 2.50 4.93 2.91
C PRO A 109 1.46 5.78 3.66
N PHE A 110 0.55 6.47 2.96
CA PHE A 110 -0.57 7.16 3.61
C PHE A 110 -1.55 6.18 4.26
N GLY A 111 -1.72 4.99 3.67
CA GLY A 111 -2.56 3.92 4.20
C GLY A 111 -1.98 3.33 5.47
N ILE A 112 -0.67 3.04 5.48
CA ILE A 112 0.03 2.59 6.69
C ILE A 112 -0.12 3.62 7.80
N LYS A 113 0.09 4.91 7.50
CA LYS A 113 -0.11 5.99 8.47
C LYS A 113 -1.56 6.08 8.97
N ALA A 114 -2.54 5.84 8.11
CA ALA A 114 -3.95 5.77 8.52
C ALA A 114 -4.20 4.59 9.46
N MET A 115 -3.64 3.42 9.17
CA MET A 115 -3.72 2.25 10.05
C MET A 115 -3.04 2.50 11.40
N GLU A 116 -1.88 3.15 11.43
CA GLU A 116 -1.19 3.54 12.67
C GLU A 116 -2.01 4.51 13.52
N GLU A 117 -2.66 5.51 12.91
CA GLU A 117 -3.52 6.45 13.63
C GLU A 117 -4.82 5.80 14.12
N MET A 118 -5.36 4.82 13.37
CA MET A 118 -6.50 4.02 13.83
C MET A 118 -6.11 3.06 14.98
N ASP A 119 -4.91 2.46 14.94
CA ASP A 119 -4.42 1.63 16.04
C ASP A 119 -4.07 2.47 17.29
N ARG A 120 -3.66 3.74 17.11
CA ARG A 120 -3.42 4.67 18.24
C ARG A 120 -4.66 4.91 19.08
N ILE A 121 -5.82 5.01 18.44
CA ILE A 121 -7.11 5.23 19.12
C ILE A 121 -7.78 3.91 19.52
N ASN A 122 -7.27 2.79 19.03
CA ASN A 122 -7.76 1.47 19.35
C ASN A 122 -7.37 1.08 20.79
N GLY A 123 -8.37 0.73 21.60
CA GLY A 123 -8.15 0.26 22.97
C GLY A 123 -7.49 -1.12 23.06
N HIS A 124 -7.44 -1.87 21.94
CA HIS A 124 -6.92 -3.23 21.86
C HIS A 124 -5.87 -3.34 20.76
N LYS A 125 -4.60 -3.08 21.11
CA LYS A 125 -3.46 -3.23 20.20
C LYS A 125 -3.43 -4.61 19.55
N ASP A 126 -3.03 -4.64 18.28
CA ASP A 126 -2.92 -5.83 17.43
C ASP A 126 -4.25 -6.54 17.08
N VAL A 127 -5.39 -5.93 17.39
CA VAL A 127 -6.72 -6.42 17.01
C VAL A 127 -7.45 -5.34 16.21
N ALA A 128 -8.02 -5.68 15.05
CA ALA A 128 -8.82 -4.73 14.29
C ALA A 128 -10.00 -4.22 15.13
N SER A 129 -10.23 -2.90 15.14
CA SER A 129 -11.38 -2.31 15.82
C SER A 129 -12.66 -2.50 15.00
N ASN A 130 -13.79 -2.11 15.58
CA ASN A 130 -15.12 -2.24 14.96
C ASN A 130 -15.47 -1.05 14.03
N ASP A 131 -14.45 -0.27 13.67
CA ASP A 131 -14.53 0.87 12.74
C ASP A 131 -14.23 0.46 11.30
#